data_AF-A0A6J5F885-F1
#
_entry.id   AF-A0A6J5F885-F1
#
_cell.length_a   1.000
_cell.length_b   1.000
_cell.length_c   1.000
_cell.angle_alpha   90.00
_cell.angle_beta   90.00
_cell.angle_gamma   90.00
#
_symmetry.space_group_name_H-M   'P 1'
#
loop_
_entity.id
_entity.type
_entity.pdbx_description
1 polymer ?
#
loop_
_entity_poly.entity_id
_entity_poly.type
_entity_poly.pdbx_seq_one_letter_code
_entity_poly.pdbx_strand_id
1 'polypeptide(L)'
;MEAGGCPREHRSDSLSAAFRNLAEREDFTTRYAALPDHYRVEGTRNDRGLGHENGSVESSHQYLKEAVDQPLMLQGHRGFANRAAYDEFVREVVMRRNRRDAATFRIEREQLQDLPERRTNDFVD
;
A
#
# COMPACT_ATOMS: atom_id res chain seq x y z
N MET A 1 7.32 -10.63 0.61
CA MET A 1 8.44 -9.96 -0.08
C MET A 1 8.36 -8.51 0.35
N GLU A 2 9.44 -7.98 0.90
CA GLU A 2 9.50 -6.59 1.35
C GLU A 2 10.37 -5.79 0.38
N ALA A 3 10.01 -4.53 0.15
CA ALA A 3 10.74 -3.64 -0.77
C ALA A 3 12.07 -3.16 -0.17
N GLY A 4 12.09 -2.86 1.12
CA GLY A 4 13.32 -2.46 1.84
C GLY A 4 13.86 -1.08 1.42
N GLY A 5 13.01 -0.22 0.86
CA GLY A 5 13.36 1.13 0.40
C GLY A 5 12.12 2.00 0.19
N CYS A 6 12.32 3.29 -0.03
CA CYS A 6 11.29 4.28 -0.31
C CYS A 6 11.15 4.56 -1.82
N PRO A 7 9.92 4.68 -2.36
CA PRO A 7 9.73 5.21 -3.70
C PRO A 7 10.06 6.71 -3.74
N ARG A 8 10.31 7.28 -4.92
CA ARG A 8 10.52 8.73 -5.05
C ARG A 8 9.26 9.55 -4.85
N GLU A 9 8.12 9.02 -5.29
CA GLU A 9 6.82 9.67 -5.24
C GLU A 9 5.86 8.78 -4.43
N HIS A 10 5.04 9.40 -3.58
CA HIS A 10 3.93 8.76 -2.90
C HIS A 10 2.64 9.48 -3.27
N ARG A 11 1.84 8.85 -4.12
CA ARG A 11 0.55 9.37 -4.55
C ARG A 11 -0.58 8.88 -3.65
N SER A 12 -1.45 9.78 -3.23
CA SER A 12 -2.59 9.47 -2.36
C SER A 12 -3.90 10.03 -2.88
N ASP A 13 -4.99 9.39 -2.45
CA ASP A 13 -6.33 9.80 -2.79
C ASP A 13 -6.75 11.05 -2.01
N SER A 14 -7.81 11.68 -2.47
CA SER A 14 -8.32 12.94 -1.93
C SER A 14 -9.03 12.82 -0.57
N LEU A 15 -8.86 11.71 0.17
CA LEU A 15 -9.59 11.47 1.40
C LEU A 15 -9.19 12.45 2.50
N SER A 16 -10.15 12.73 3.40
CA SER A 16 -9.95 13.67 4.52
C SER A 16 -8.87 13.21 5.52
N ALA A 17 -8.47 11.94 5.48
CA ALA A 17 -7.34 11.42 6.23
C ALA A 17 -6.02 12.08 5.79
N ALA A 18 -5.83 12.25 4.48
CA ALA A 18 -4.64 12.84 3.89
C ALA A 18 -4.81 14.36 3.64
N PHE A 19 -6.00 14.85 3.31
CA PHE A 19 -6.24 16.23 2.86
C PHE A 19 -7.21 17.03 3.73
N ARG A 20 -6.92 18.33 3.90
CA ARG A 20 -7.85 19.29 4.50
C ARG A 20 -8.89 19.77 3.48
N ASN A 21 -9.88 18.94 3.18
CA ASN A 21 -10.87 19.22 2.11
C ASN A 21 -11.83 20.40 2.38
N LEU A 22 -11.76 21.05 3.55
CA LEU A 22 -12.60 22.19 3.94
C LEU A 22 -11.84 23.53 3.98
N ALA A 23 -10.52 23.51 3.80
CA ALA A 23 -9.72 24.73 3.73
C ALA A 23 -9.70 25.26 2.30
N GLU A 24 -9.59 26.58 2.13
CA GLU A 24 -9.42 27.23 0.81
C GLU A 24 -8.12 26.80 0.10
N ARG A 25 -7.16 26.28 0.87
CA ARG A 25 -5.91 25.69 0.36
C ARG A 25 -6.00 24.18 0.43
N GLU A 26 -5.63 23.53 -0.67
CA GLU A 26 -5.48 22.08 -0.74
C GLU A 26 -4.19 21.62 -0.07
N ASP A 27 -4.18 21.66 1.26
CA ASP A 27 -3.03 21.24 2.05
C ASP A 27 -3.23 19.83 2.60
N PHE A 28 -2.14 19.06 2.67
CA PHE A 28 -2.09 17.84 3.46
C PHE A 28 -2.45 18.14 4.93
N THR A 29 -3.03 17.15 5.62
CA THR A 29 -3.12 17.24 7.08
C THR A 29 -1.71 17.27 7.66
N THR A 30 -1.51 17.93 8.82
CA THR A 30 -0.17 18.02 9.44
C THR A 30 0.42 16.64 9.72
N ARG A 31 -0.42 15.69 10.15
CA ARG A 31 0.01 14.30 10.40
C ARG A 31 0.40 13.60 9.11
N TYR A 32 -0.33 13.85 8.03
CA TYR A 32 -0.02 13.25 6.74
C TYR A 32 1.25 13.84 6.14
N ALA A 33 1.45 15.17 6.18
CA ALA A 33 2.65 15.83 5.67
C ALA A 33 3.96 15.33 6.33
N ALA A 34 3.90 14.99 7.62
CA ALA A 34 5.05 14.43 8.33
C ALA A 34 5.52 13.06 7.79
N LEU A 35 4.66 12.33 7.07
CA LEU A 35 4.98 11.02 6.53
C LEU A 35 5.86 11.12 5.27
N PRO A 36 5.49 11.85 4.19
CA PRO A 36 6.38 12.10 3.07
C PRO A 36 7.72 12.70 3.47
N ASP A 37 7.70 13.65 4.42
CA ASP A 37 8.92 14.29 4.93
C ASP A 37 9.87 13.27 5.59
N HIS A 38 9.34 12.41 6.46
CA HIS A 38 10.14 11.39 7.15
C HIS A 38 10.79 10.40 6.18
N TYR A 39 10.02 9.94 5.20
CA TYR A 39 10.48 8.97 4.21
C TYR A 39 11.20 9.58 3.01
N ARG A 40 11.31 10.92 2.97
CA ARG A 40 11.94 11.71 1.89
C ARG A 40 11.30 11.45 0.52
N VAL A 41 9.99 11.24 0.51
CA VAL A 41 9.21 10.98 -0.70
C VAL A 41 8.40 12.22 -1.08
N GLU A 42 8.22 12.47 -2.37
CA GLU A 42 7.37 13.54 -2.86
C GLU A 42 5.90 13.11 -2.72
N GLY A 43 5.16 13.75 -1.83
CA GLY A 43 3.74 13.49 -1.64
C GLY A 43 2.91 14.15 -2.74
N THR A 44 2.21 13.36 -3.55
CA THR A 44 1.33 13.85 -4.63
C THR A 44 -0.12 13.43 -4.40
N ARG A 45 -1.03 14.14 -5.05
CA ARG A 45 -2.47 13.92 -5.00
C ARG A 45 -2.94 13.40 -6.36
N ASN A 46 -3.93 12.51 -6.37
CA ASN A 46 -4.66 12.23 -7.61
C ASN A 46 -5.47 13.45 -8.06
N ASP A 47 -5.48 13.71 -9.36
CA ASP A 47 -6.28 14.76 -9.97
C ASP A 47 -7.78 14.50 -9.75
N ARG A 48 -8.47 15.50 -9.19
CA ARG A 48 -9.90 15.41 -8.91
C ARG A 48 -10.68 15.26 -10.21
N GLY A 49 -11.49 14.19 -10.32
CA GLY A 49 -12.32 13.91 -11.50
C GLY A 49 -11.66 12.99 -12.53
N LEU A 50 -10.38 12.64 -12.34
CA LEU A 50 -9.65 11.67 -13.16
C LEU A 50 -9.62 10.30 -12.45
N GLY A 51 -10.78 9.62 -12.40
CA GLY A 51 -10.90 8.29 -11.77
C GLY A 51 -9.98 7.19 -12.35
N HIS A 52 -9.48 7.39 -13.57
CA HIS A 52 -8.51 6.51 -14.22
C HIS A 52 -7.13 6.45 -13.54
N GLU A 53 -6.73 7.44 -12.73
CA GLU A 53 -5.45 7.39 -12.00
C GLU A 53 -5.44 6.31 -10.91
N ASN A 54 -6.61 6.01 -10.34
CA ASN A 54 -6.77 4.93 -9.35
C ASN A 54 -7.06 3.57 -9.98
N GLY A 55 -7.30 3.51 -11.30
CA GLY A 55 -7.76 2.29 -11.97
C GLY A 55 -6.81 1.09 -11.80
N SER A 56 -5.50 1.33 -11.80
CA SER A 56 -4.49 0.28 -11.54
C SER A 56 -4.58 -0.27 -10.10
N VAL A 57 -4.76 0.61 -9.11
CA VAL A 57 -4.88 0.24 -7.69
C VAL A 57 -6.19 -0.52 -7.46
N GLU A 58 -7.30 0.00 -7.96
CA GLU A 58 -8.62 -0.63 -7.84
C GLU A 58 -8.68 -2.00 -8.52
N SER A 59 -8.11 -2.12 -9.73
CA SER A 59 -8.02 -3.40 -10.43
C SER A 59 -7.15 -4.40 -9.66
N SER A 60 -5.99 -3.96 -9.14
CA SER A 60 -5.13 -4.82 -8.32
C SER A 60 -5.84 -5.32 -7.05
N HIS A 61 -6.64 -4.47 -6.41
CA HIS A 61 -7.49 -4.86 -5.28
C HIS A 61 -8.55 -5.89 -5.67
N GLN A 62 -9.22 -5.70 -6.81
CA GLN A 62 -10.20 -6.64 -7.31
C GLN A 62 -9.57 -8.02 -7.61
N TYR A 63 -8.42 -8.04 -8.30
CA TYR A 63 -7.69 -9.29 -8.57
C TYR A 63 -7.21 -9.98 -7.29
N LEU A 64 -6.83 -9.23 -6.25
CA LEU A 64 -6.47 -9.83 -4.97
C LEU A 64 -7.68 -10.50 -4.31
N LYS A 65 -8.85 -9.86 -4.31
CA LYS A 65 -10.08 -10.46 -3.76
C LYS A 65 -10.41 -11.76 -4.48
N GLU A 66 -10.36 -11.76 -5.81
CA GLU A 66 -10.58 -12.96 -6.63
C GLU A 66 -9.55 -14.06 -6.33
N ALA A 67 -8.28 -13.70 -6.20
CA ALA A 67 -7.21 -14.65 -5.86
C ALA A 67 -7.37 -15.26 -4.46
N VAL A 68 -7.95 -14.54 -3.51
CA VAL A 68 -8.29 -15.04 -2.17
C VAL A 68 -9.55 -15.93 -2.23
N ASP A 69 -10.52 -15.59 -3.07
CA ASP A 69 -11.80 -16.30 -3.13
C ASP A 69 -11.66 -17.70 -3.74
N GLN A 70 -10.83 -17.85 -4.78
CA GLN A 70 -10.57 -19.14 -5.44
C GLN A 70 -10.17 -20.27 -4.47
N PRO A 71 -9.12 -20.13 -3.62
CA PRO A 71 -8.77 -21.17 -2.66
C PRO A 71 -9.83 -21.38 -1.57
N LEU A 72 -10.56 -20.34 -1.16
CA LEU A 72 -11.69 -20.50 -0.23
C LEU A 72 -12.81 -21.36 -0.84
N MET A 73 -13.10 -21.18 -2.13
CA MET A 73 -14.06 -22.03 -2.84
C MET A 73 -13.60 -23.49 -2.89
N LEU A 74 -12.32 -23.73 -3.20
CA LEU A 74 -11.75 -25.08 -3.23
C LEU A 74 -11.74 -25.76 -1.85
N GLN A 75 -11.54 -24.99 -0.79
CA GLN A 75 -11.61 -25.46 0.60
C GLN A 75 -13.06 -25.78 1.04
N GLY A 76 -14.06 -25.22 0.36
CA GLY A 76 -15.47 -25.48 0.64
C GLY A 76 -16.02 -24.80 1.91
N HIS A 77 -15.19 -24.06 2.65
CA HIS A 77 -15.62 -23.26 3.79
C HIS A 77 -14.76 -22.00 3.95
N ARG A 78 -15.32 -20.99 4.62
CA ARG A 78 -14.65 -19.71 4.91
C ARG A 78 -14.22 -19.55 6.37
N GLY A 79 -14.51 -20.56 7.20
CA GLY A 79 -14.16 -20.54 8.63
C GLY A 79 -12.67 -20.78 8.87
N PHE A 80 -12.09 -20.01 9.80
CA PHE A 80 -10.71 -20.17 10.28
C PHE A 80 -10.73 -20.40 11.79
N ALA A 81 -9.76 -21.17 12.30
CA ALA A 81 -9.69 -21.50 13.73
C ALA A 81 -9.44 -20.25 14.60
N ASN A 82 -8.69 -19.28 14.07
CA ASN A 82 -8.38 -18.02 14.73
C ASN A 82 -7.89 -16.99 13.70
N ARG A 83 -7.61 -15.77 14.17
CA ARG A 83 -7.09 -14.68 13.34
C ARG A 83 -5.74 -15.00 12.68
N ALA A 84 -4.82 -15.65 13.40
CA ALA A 84 -3.50 -15.98 12.87
C ALA A 84 -3.58 -16.98 11.70
N ALA A 85 -4.50 -17.96 11.76
CA ALA A 85 -4.74 -18.89 10.67
C ALA A 85 -5.28 -18.17 9.42
N TYR A 86 -6.14 -17.16 9.60
CA TYR A 86 -6.60 -16.31 8.50
C TYR A 86 -5.47 -15.44 7.92
N ASP A 87 -4.66 -14.83 8.78
CA ASP A 87 -3.56 -13.97 8.35
C ASP A 87 -2.50 -14.77 7.57
N GLU A 88 -2.17 -16.00 8.01
CA GLU A 88 -1.25 -16.88 7.27
C GLU A 88 -1.84 -17.30 5.92
N PHE A 89 -3.13 -17.65 5.88
CA PHE A 89 -3.81 -17.97 4.62
C PHE A 89 -3.74 -16.81 3.62
N VAL A 90 -4.07 -15.59 4.04
CA VAL A 90 -3.99 -14.39 3.18
C VAL A 90 -2.53 -14.13 2.77
N ARG A 91 -1.58 -14.27 3.69
CA ARG A 91 -0.14 -14.12 3.42
C ARG A 91 0.32 -15.10 2.34
N GLU A 92 -0.08 -16.36 2.40
CA GLU A 92 0.26 -17.35 1.39
C GLU A 92 -0.26 -16.96 0.00
N VAL A 93 -1.53 -16.54 -0.09
CA VAL A 93 -2.14 -16.11 -1.36
C VAL A 93 -1.37 -14.92 -1.94
N VAL A 94 -1.09 -13.91 -1.13
CA VAL A 94 -0.31 -12.72 -1.52
C VAL A 94 1.10 -13.11 -1.97
N MET A 95 1.78 -13.99 -1.22
CA MET A 95 3.13 -14.43 -1.57
C MET A 95 3.16 -15.22 -2.89
N ARG A 96 2.17 -16.07 -3.16
CA ARG A 96 2.04 -16.79 -4.44
C ARG A 96 1.85 -15.83 -5.60
N ARG A 97 1.04 -14.78 -5.42
CA ARG A 97 0.85 -13.72 -6.43
C ARG A 97 2.14 -12.95 -6.66
N ASN A 98 2.76 -12.44 -5.60
CA ASN A 98 3.98 -11.62 -5.68
C ASN A 98 5.17 -12.37 -6.31
N ARG A 99 5.22 -13.71 -6.22
CA ARG A 99 6.25 -14.51 -6.91
C ARG A 99 6.18 -14.38 -8.43
N ARG A 100 5.00 -14.12 -9.01
CA ARG A 100 4.84 -13.93 -10.46
C ARG A 100 5.52 -12.65 -10.95
N ASP A 101 5.50 -11.61 -10.12
CA ASP A 101 6.05 -10.29 -10.44
C ASP A 101 7.49 -10.10 -9.93
N ALA A 102 8.10 -11.15 -9.34
CA ALA A 102 9.39 -11.08 -8.68
C ALA A 102 10.58 -10.66 -9.58
N ALA A 103 10.46 -10.84 -10.89
CA ALA A 103 11.47 -10.38 -11.85
C ALA A 103 11.38 -8.86 -12.04
N THR A 104 10.21 -8.35 -12.41
CA THR A 104 9.95 -6.90 -12.57
C THR A 104 10.22 -6.15 -11.27
N PHE A 105 9.74 -6.68 -10.14
CA PHE A 105 9.95 -6.09 -8.83
C PHE A 105 11.43 -5.92 -8.48
N ARG A 106 12.30 -6.86 -8.86
CA ARG A 106 13.75 -6.71 -8.59
C ARG A 106 14.35 -5.52 -9.31
N ILE A 107 13.93 -5.26 -10.55
CA ILE A 107 14.38 -4.11 -11.34
C ILE A 107 13.88 -2.80 -10.70
N GLU A 108 12.61 -2.75 -10.33
CA GLU A 108 12.02 -1.57 -9.68
C GLU A 108 12.64 -1.31 -8.31
N ARG A 109 12.95 -2.37 -7.55
CA ARG A 109 13.56 -2.27 -6.22
C ARG A 109 14.91 -1.57 -6.23
N GLU A 110 15.68 -1.71 -7.32
CA GLU A 110 16.96 -1.00 -7.48
C GLU A 110 16.80 0.52 -7.63
N GLN A 111 15.58 1.00 -7.92
CA GLN A 111 15.28 2.43 -8.03
C GLN A 111 14.81 3.06 -6.71
N LEU A 112 14.65 2.26 -5.65
CA LEU A 112 14.22 2.75 -4.35
C LEU A 112 15.35 3.51 -3.66
N GLN A 113 14.96 4.51 -2.89
CA GLN A 113 15.82 5.21 -1.94
C GLN A 113 15.94 4.42 -0.65
N ASP A 114 16.98 4.70 0.13
CA ASP A 114 17.16 4.08 1.44
C ASP A 114 16.01 4.45 2.38
N LEU A 115 15.64 3.50 3.24
CA LEU A 115 14.73 3.78 4.34
C LEU A 115 15.39 4.75 5.34
N PRO A 116 14.60 5.60 6.02
CA PRO A 116 15.09 6.37 7.16
C PRO A 116 15.65 5.46 8.25
N GLU A 117 16.67 5.92 8.96
CA GLU A 117 17.34 5.15 10.01
C GLU A 117 16.41 4.74 11.17
N ARG A 118 15.34 5.51 11.41
CA ARG A 118 14.36 5.27 12.47
C ARG A 118 12.96 5.15 11.90
N ARG A 119 12.13 4.31 12.51
CA ARG A 119 10.70 4.26 12.19
C ARG A 119 9.99 5.46 12.83
N THR A 120 8.89 5.91 12.23
CA THR A 120 8.07 7.01 12.75
C THR A 120 7.46 6.74 14.14
N ASN A 121 7.47 5.49 14.61
CA ASN A 121 6.97 5.09 15.93
C ASN A 121 8.09 4.71 16.92
N ASP A 122 9.36 4.86 16.54
CA ASP A 122 10.49 4.62 17.45
C ASP A 122 10.71 5.89 18.29
N PHE A 123 9.79 6.18 19.20
CA PHE A 123 10.02 7.14 20.29
C PHE A 123 10.86 6.42 21.33
N VAL A 124 12.17 6.65 21.32
CA VAL A 124 13.05 6.27 22.43
C VAL A 124 13.04 7.47 23.38
N ASP A 125 12.45 7.30 24.57
CA ASP A 125 12.69 8.16 25.73
C ASP A 125 14.14 8.02 26.22
#